data_AF-A0A7R7ZXC8-F1
#
_entry.id   AF-A0A7R7ZXC8-F1
#
_cell.length_a   1.000
_cell.length_b   1.000
_cell.length_c   1.000
_cell.angle_alpha   90.00
_cell.angle_beta   90.00
_cell.angle_gamma   90.00
#
_symmetry.space_group_name_H-M   'P 1'
#
loop_
_entity.id
_entity.type
_entity.pdbx_description
1 polymer ?
#
loop_
_entity_poly.entity_id
_entity_poly.type
_entity_poly.pdbx_seq_one_letter_code
_entity_poly.pdbx_strand_id
1 'polypeptide(L)'
;MVSGVGPEKQLQELNITPVLKNDAVGQNMHDHIVFAVAYRVKTPTSSILLDDEKRWHEEDLFKENVTGMMTNPGPDFGGIVDIPSDLRNFSLSTKADLGSLPKDWPELIVVSFPLGHDYPDDGYNYASLMGVPMTSMSVGNITLNSTKMSDKPVVHPHWLTSTTDLEVSIASLKYMRRIFENPAMEPIIIGDEFAPGPEAATWAEVEHALKNSFLMFAEKITDNIINDQKSGKKKGHDELRTDL
;
A
#
# COMPACT_ATOMS: atom_id res chain seq x y z
N MET A 1 -20.55 13.06 10.91
CA MET A 1 -20.25 13.60 12.25
C MET A 1 -20.43 15.11 12.33
N VAL A 2 -19.71 15.91 11.52
CA VAL A 2 -19.83 17.38 11.46
C VAL A 2 -21.25 17.91 11.27
N SER A 3 -22.14 17.15 10.63
CA SER A 3 -23.57 17.41 10.50
C SER A 3 -24.42 17.10 11.75
N GLY A 4 -23.80 16.74 12.88
CA GLY A 4 -24.50 16.32 14.11
C GLY A 4 -24.94 14.85 14.11
N VAL A 5 -24.55 14.04 13.13
CA VAL A 5 -24.84 12.60 13.08
C VAL A 5 -23.58 11.79 13.38
N GLY A 6 -23.54 11.06 14.50
CA GLY A 6 -22.40 10.22 14.90
C GLY A 6 -22.34 9.85 16.39
N PRO A 7 -21.21 9.30 16.88
CA PRO A 7 -21.07 8.88 18.27
C PRO A 7 -21.21 10.07 19.21
N GLU A 8 -22.04 9.93 20.25
CA GLU A 8 -22.40 11.07 21.12
C GLU A 8 -21.16 11.72 21.76
N LYS A 9 -20.23 10.90 22.25
CA LYS A 9 -18.99 11.36 22.89
C LYS A 9 -18.16 12.25 21.94
N GLN A 10 -17.94 11.83 20.71
CA GLN A 10 -17.16 12.58 19.72
C GLN A 10 -17.83 13.92 19.36
N LEU A 11 -19.16 13.94 19.23
CA LEU A 11 -19.90 15.16 18.94
C LEU A 11 -19.81 16.16 20.10
N GLN A 12 -19.93 15.69 21.34
CA GLN A 12 -19.81 16.51 22.54
C GLN A 12 -18.41 17.09 22.72
N GLU A 13 -17.35 16.29 22.50
CA GLU A 13 -15.95 16.74 22.60
C GLU A 13 -15.65 17.94 21.68
N LEU A 14 -16.35 18.03 20.55
CA LEU A 14 -16.22 19.12 19.58
C LEU A 14 -17.36 20.16 19.64
N ASN A 15 -18.22 20.11 20.66
CA ASN A 15 -19.38 20.99 20.84
C ASN A 15 -20.35 21.01 19.64
N ILE A 16 -20.53 19.87 18.96
CA ILE A 16 -21.48 19.72 17.86
C ILE A 16 -22.84 19.30 18.43
N THR A 17 -23.90 20.05 18.12
CA THR A 17 -25.27 19.68 18.51
C THR A 17 -25.69 18.37 17.83
N PRO A 18 -26.03 17.31 18.59
CA PRO A 18 -26.46 16.05 18.00
C PRO A 18 -27.82 16.19 17.29
N VAL A 19 -27.85 15.83 16.01
CA VAL A 19 -29.05 15.60 15.21
C VAL A 19 -29.50 14.15 15.34
N LEU A 20 -28.55 13.22 15.29
CA LEU A 20 -28.78 11.78 15.52
C LEU A 20 -27.56 11.16 16.17
N LYS A 21 -27.76 10.56 17.34
CA LYS A 21 -26.72 9.78 18.03
C LYS A 21 -26.64 8.40 17.39
N ASN A 22 -25.49 8.08 16.81
CA ASN A 22 -25.24 6.79 16.18
C ASN A 22 -23.77 6.41 16.34
N ASP A 23 -23.49 5.47 17.22
CA ASP A 23 -22.14 5.03 17.56
C ASP A 23 -21.46 4.24 16.42
N ALA A 24 -22.21 3.79 15.41
CA ALA A 24 -21.64 3.07 14.26
C ALA A 24 -20.99 4.01 13.23
N VAL A 25 -21.30 5.31 13.24
CA VAL A 25 -20.74 6.24 12.26
C VAL A 25 -19.23 6.35 12.46
N GLY A 26 -18.47 6.16 11.37
CA GLY A 26 -17.02 6.18 11.38
C GLY A 26 -16.36 4.96 12.02
N GLN A 27 -17.12 3.92 12.41
CA GLN A 27 -16.58 2.67 12.94
C GLN A 27 -16.58 1.58 11.86
N ASN A 28 -15.96 0.43 12.18
CA ASN A 28 -15.89 -0.73 11.30
C ASN A 28 -15.24 -0.43 9.94
N MET A 29 -14.17 0.37 9.96
CA MET A 29 -13.35 0.60 8.78
C MET A 29 -12.55 -0.67 8.50
N HIS A 30 -12.77 -1.26 7.33
CA HIS A 30 -11.89 -2.28 6.78
C HIS A 30 -11.07 -1.63 5.69
N ASP A 31 -9.80 -2.02 5.62
CA ASP A 31 -8.91 -1.58 4.56
C ASP A 31 -7.93 -2.70 4.26
N HIS A 32 -7.45 -2.73 3.02
CA HIS A 32 -6.49 -3.72 2.61
C HIS A 32 -5.10 -3.38 3.14
N ILE A 33 -4.45 -4.40 3.71
CA ILE A 33 -3.05 -4.32 4.10
C ILE A 33 -2.21 -4.55 2.85
N VAL A 34 -1.19 -3.73 2.64
CA VAL A 34 -0.36 -3.81 1.43
C VAL A 34 1.11 -3.81 1.81
N PHE A 35 1.86 -4.80 1.33
CA PHE A 35 3.31 -4.91 1.52
C PHE A 35 3.95 -5.40 0.23
N ALA A 36 5.26 -5.24 0.12
CA ALA A 36 5.98 -5.60 -1.08
C ALA A 36 7.22 -6.44 -0.78
N VAL A 37 7.60 -7.26 -1.76
CA VAL A 37 8.95 -7.81 -1.89
C VAL A 37 9.61 -7.14 -3.08
N ALA A 38 10.86 -6.72 -2.94
CA ALA A 38 11.55 -5.94 -3.95
C ALA A 38 12.94 -6.49 -4.26
N TYR A 39 13.32 -6.41 -5.54
CA TYR A 39 14.63 -6.81 -6.02
C TYR A 39 15.20 -5.75 -6.95
N ARG A 40 16.52 -5.61 -6.96
CA ARG A 40 17.21 -4.95 -8.06
C ARG A 40 17.09 -5.81 -9.31
N VAL A 41 16.86 -5.18 -10.46
CA VAL A 41 16.66 -5.86 -11.74
C VAL A 41 17.45 -5.20 -12.86
N LYS A 42 17.75 -5.99 -13.91
CA LYS A 42 18.43 -5.50 -15.12
C LYS A 42 17.48 -4.81 -16.09
N THR A 43 16.20 -5.18 -16.05
CA THR A 43 15.18 -4.63 -16.94
C THR A 43 14.83 -3.19 -16.55
N PRO A 44 14.67 -2.26 -17.51
CA PRO A 44 14.17 -0.93 -17.22
C PRO A 44 12.81 -0.98 -16.52
N THR A 45 12.69 -0.26 -15.41
CA THR A 45 11.43 -0.03 -14.69
C THR A 45 11.20 1.48 -14.56
N SER A 46 10.16 1.92 -13.85
CA SER A 46 9.96 3.37 -13.65
C SER A 46 11.10 4.05 -12.87
N SER A 47 12.07 3.27 -12.34
CA SER A 47 13.35 3.78 -11.86
C SER A 47 14.06 4.66 -12.89
N ILE A 48 13.94 4.36 -14.19
CA ILE A 48 14.60 5.18 -15.22
C ILE A 48 14.05 6.60 -15.29
N LEU A 49 12.81 6.83 -14.83
CA LEU A 49 12.14 8.12 -14.85
C LEU A 49 12.63 9.05 -13.72
N LEU A 50 13.50 8.57 -12.83
CA LEU A 50 14.19 9.42 -11.86
C LEU A 50 15.27 10.27 -12.51
N ASP A 51 15.79 9.83 -13.66
CA ASP A 51 16.69 10.60 -14.50
C ASP A 51 15.91 11.57 -15.40
N ASP A 52 16.26 12.86 -15.36
CA ASP A 52 15.52 13.91 -16.08
C ASP A 52 15.54 13.72 -17.60
N GLU A 53 16.68 13.32 -18.18
CA GLU A 53 16.82 13.13 -19.63
C GLU A 53 15.93 11.99 -20.10
N LYS A 54 15.96 10.85 -19.41
CA LYS A 54 15.11 9.70 -19.72
C LYS A 54 13.64 10.01 -19.48
N ARG A 55 13.30 10.73 -18.42
CA ARG A 55 11.93 11.13 -18.12
C ARG A 55 11.37 12.03 -19.23
N TRP A 56 12.10 13.05 -19.65
CA TRP A 56 11.65 13.92 -20.75
C TRP A 56 11.49 13.16 -22.06
N HIS A 57 12.40 12.23 -22.35
CA HIS A 57 12.25 11.35 -23.51
C HIS A 57 10.93 10.55 -23.47
N GLU A 58 10.60 9.93 -22.33
CA GLU A 58 9.34 9.19 -22.14
C GLU A 58 8.11 10.10 -22.14
N GLU A 59 8.22 11.34 -21.65
CA GLU A 59 7.17 12.36 -21.79
C GLU A 59 6.89 12.71 -23.25
N ASP A 60 7.94 12.87 -24.06
CA ASP A 60 7.80 13.20 -25.48
C ASP A 60 7.16 12.03 -26.24
N LEU A 61 7.60 10.78 -26.00
CA LEU A 61 6.94 9.58 -26.54
C LEU A 61 5.45 9.52 -26.21
N PHE A 62 5.07 9.94 -25.01
CA PHE A 62 3.68 9.97 -24.57
C PHE A 62 2.88 11.12 -25.22
N LYS A 63 3.43 12.34 -25.23
CA LYS A 63 2.76 13.53 -25.78
C LYS A 63 2.58 13.45 -27.29
N GLU A 64 3.57 12.92 -28.01
CA GLU A 64 3.55 12.86 -29.47
C GLU A 64 2.71 11.69 -29.98
N ASN A 65 2.88 10.49 -29.39
CA ASN A 65 2.35 9.25 -29.96
C ASN A 65 1.54 8.39 -28.99
N VAL A 66 1.38 8.80 -27.72
CA VAL A 66 0.77 7.98 -26.66
C VAL A 66 1.48 6.63 -26.56
N THR A 67 2.81 6.67 -26.54
CA THR A 67 3.70 5.52 -26.39
C THR A 67 4.68 5.75 -25.25
N GLY A 68 5.54 4.77 -24.98
CA GLY A 68 6.52 4.87 -23.91
C GLY A 68 6.00 4.43 -22.55
N MET A 69 6.87 4.45 -21.55
CA MET A 69 6.62 3.96 -20.21
C MET A 69 5.50 4.74 -19.49
N MET A 70 5.25 5.99 -19.88
CA MET A 70 4.20 6.82 -19.28
C MET A 70 2.78 6.43 -19.69
N THR A 71 2.60 5.54 -20.67
CA THR A 71 1.27 4.93 -20.92
C THR A 71 0.87 3.95 -19.82
N ASN A 72 1.83 3.53 -19.02
CA ASN A 72 1.65 2.55 -17.96
C ASN A 72 1.27 3.23 -16.63
N PRO A 73 0.14 2.86 -16.00
CA PRO A 73 -0.27 3.44 -14.72
C PRO A 73 0.49 2.89 -13.51
N GLY A 74 1.38 1.90 -13.70
CA GLY A 74 2.16 1.24 -12.66
C GLY A 74 2.04 -0.29 -12.77
N PRO A 75 0.96 -0.90 -12.27
CA PRO A 75 0.79 -2.35 -12.32
C PRO A 75 0.18 -2.87 -13.63
N ASP A 76 0.84 -3.85 -14.26
CA ASP A 76 0.34 -4.50 -15.49
C ASP A 76 -0.21 -5.90 -15.28
N PHE A 77 0.42 -6.67 -14.41
CA PHE A 77 0.10 -8.06 -14.19
C PHE A 77 -0.24 -8.30 -12.73
N GLY A 78 -1.27 -9.12 -12.52
CA GLY A 78 -1.64 -9.56 -11.19
C GLY A 78 -2.26 -10.94 -11.22
N GLY A 79 -2.23 -11.58 -10.06
CA GLY A 79 -2.85 -12.88 -9.82
C GLY A 79 -3.68 -12.82 -8.55
N ILE A 80 -4.83 -13.49 -8.59
CA ILE A 80 -5.63 -13.78 -7.41
C ILE A 80 -5.36 -15.24 -7.07
N VAL A 81 -4.84 -15.50 -5.88
CA VAL A 81 -4.31 -16.81 -5.52
C VAL A 81 -4.67 -17.20 -4.09
N ASP A 82 -4.80 -18.51 -3.89
CA ASP A 82 -4.76 -19.11 -2.57
C ASP A 82 -3.31 -19.43 -2.21
N ILE A 83 -2.95 -19.18 -0.95
CA ILE A 83 -1.58 -19.38 -0.50
C ILE A 83 -1.29 -20.89 -0.43
N PRO A 84 -0.18 -21.40 -1.01
CA PRO A 84 0.16 -22.81 -0.95
C PRO A 84 0.22 -23.36 0.48
N SER A 85 -0.29 -24.57 0.69
CA SER A 85 -0.46 -25.16 2.04
C SER A 85 0.84 -25.28 2.84
N ASP A 86 1.98 -25.45 2.16
CA ASP A 86 3.29 -25.58 2.78
C ASP A 86 3.86 -24.25 3.30
N LEU A 87 3.29 -23.12 2.86
CA LEU A 87 3.62 -21.78 3.36
C LEU A 87 2.72 -21.35 4.53
N ARG A 88 1.69 -22.16 4.87
CA ARG A 88 0.72 -21.83 5.91
C ARG A 88 1.20 -22.30 7.27
N ASN A 89 1.48 -21.35 8.16
CA ASN A 89 1.63 -21.61 9.60
C ASN A 89 0.49 -20.94 10.37
N PHE A 90 -0.74 -21.30 10.01
CA PHE A 90 -1.94 -20.64 10.53
C PHE A 90 -2.43 -21.25 11.84
N SER A 91 -2.70 -20.38 12.82
CA SER A 91 -3.35 -20.71 14.07
C SER A 91 -4.79 -21.22 13.86
N LEU A 92 -5.37 -21.79 14.91
CA LEU A 92 -6.76 -22.26 14.87
C LEU A 92 -7.75 -21.11 14.65
N SER A 93 -7.49 -19.93 15.23
CA SER A 93 -8.30 -18.73 15.02
C SER A 93 -8.24 -18.27 13.57
N THR A 94 -7.05 -18.19 12.98
CA THR A 94 -6.89 -17.81 11.56
C THR A 94 -7.62 -18.79 10.65
N LYS A 95 -7.54 -20.10 10.92
CA LYS A 95 -8.28 -21.10 10.15
C LYS A 95 -9.80 -20.94 10.27
N ALA A 96 -10.29 -20.60 11.46
CA ALA A 96 -11.72 -20.36 11.69
C ALA A 96 -12.20 -19.09 10.96
N ASP A 97 -11.42 -18.01 11.04
CA ASP A 97 -11.68 -16.75 10.34
C ASP A 97 -11.74 -16.95 8.83
N LEU A 98 -10.73 -17.60 8.24
CA LEU A 98 -10.72 -17.95 6.82
C LEU A 98 -11.88 -18.88 6.44
N GLY A 99 -12.23 -19.82 7.31
CA GLY A 99 -13.35 -20.74 7.10
C GLY A 99 -14.74 -20.09 7.21
N SER A 100 -14.84 -18.87 7.74
CA SER A 100 -16.09 -18.11 7.80
C SER A 100 -16.40 -17.36 6.50
N LEU A 101 -15.40 -17.20 5.63
CA LEU A 101 -15.52 -16.52 4.35
C LEU A 101 -16.15 -17.46 3.29
N PRO A 102 -16.72 -16.92 2.20
CA PRO A 102 -17.16 -17.72 1.07
C PRO A 102 -16.06 -18.65 0.54
N LYS A 103 -16.46 -19.83 0.05
CA LYS A 103 -15.51 -20.85 -0.43
C LYS A 103 -14.61 -20.37 -1.58
N ASP A 104 -15.09 -19.42 -2.37
CA ASP A 104 -14.41 -18.78 -3.50
C ASP A 104 -13.78 -17.43 -3.13
N TRP A 105 -13.72 -17.09 -1.84
CA TRP A 105 -13.06 -15.88 -1.39
C TRP A 105 -11.55 -16.01 -1.55
N PRO A 106 -10.89 -15.07 -2.26
CA PRO A 106 -9.46 -15.16 -2.47
C PRO A 106 -8.69 -14.87 -1.18
N GLU A 107 -7.52 -15.49 -1.00
CA GLU A 107 -6.65 -15.16 0.14
C GLU A 107 -5.74 -13.97 -0.15
N LEU A 108 -5.23 -13.88 -1.39
CA LEU A 108 -4.20 -12.93 -1.75
C LEU A 108 -4.38 -12.44 -3.19
N ILE A 109 -4.26 -11.12 -3.38
CA ILE A 109 -3.93 -10.54 -4.68
C ILE A 109 -2.43 -10.23 -4.68
N VAL A 110 -1.71 -10.73 -5.68
CA VAL A 110 -0.33 -10.35 -5.97
C VAL A 110 -0.32 -9.53 -7.23
N VAL A 111 0.35 -8.39 -7.22
CA VAL A 111 0.44 -7.49 -8.38
C VAL A 111 1.89 -7.11 -8.63
N SER A 112 2.33 -7.16 -9.88
CA SER A 112 3.65 -6.64 -10.28
C SER A 112 3.64 -5.13 -10.26
N PHE A 113 4.61 -4.54 -9.57
CA PHE A 113 4.81 -3.10 -9.54
C PHE A 113 6.27 -2.77 -9.91
N PRO A 114 6.51 -2.19 -11.10
CA PRO A 114 7.82 -1.71 -11.52
C PRO A 114 8.08 -0.30 -10.96
N LEU A 115 7.69 -0.01 -9.71
CA LEU A 115 7.81 1.32 -9.12
C LEU A 115 9.23 1.56 -8.64
N GLY A 116 10.01 2.32 -9.39
CA GLY A 116 11.36 2.70 -9.01
C GLY A 116 11.45 3.88 -8.04
N HIS A 117 10.46 4.78 -8.05
CA HIS A 117 10.51 6.02 -7.28
C HIS A 117 10.49 5.83 -5.74
N ASP A 118 10.07 4.64 -5.29
CA ASP A 118 10.05 4.28 -3.87
C ASP A 118 11.40 3.71 -3.39
N TYR A 119 12.36 3.50 -4.30
CA TYR A 119 13.67 2.91 -4.04
C TYR A 119 14.80 3.93 -4.27
N PRO A 120 16.02 3.68 -3.76
CA PRO A 120 17.15 4.59 -3.93
C PRO A 120 17.51 4.84 -5.39
N ASP A 121 17.91 6.08 -5.69
CA ASP A 121 18.54 6.44 -6.96
C ASP A 121 20.03 6.09 -6.93
N ASP A 122 20.33 4.80 -7.02
CA ASP A 122 21.69 4.24 -6.98
C ASP A 122 22.14 3.63 -8.31
N GLY A 123 21.45 3.99 -9.40
CA GLY A 123 21.73 3.52 -10.76
C GLY A 123 21.19 2.13 -11.08
N TYR A 124 20.47 1.48 -10.16
CA TYR A 124 19.77 0.21 -10.41
C TYR A 124 18.28 0.43 -10.71
N ASN A 125 17.70 -0.50 -11.46
CA ASN A 125 16.24 -0.59 -11.58
C ASN A 125 15.69 -1.49 -10.48
N TYR A 126 14.47 -1.21 -10.03
CA TYR A 126 13.79 -2.00 -9.02
C TYR A 126 12.46 -2.52 -9.54
N ALA A 127 12.17 -3.78 -9.21
CA ALA A 127 10.88 -4.40 -9.43
C ALA A 127 10.37 -4.97 -8.12
N SER A 128 9.07 -4.81 -7.88
CA SER A 128 8.41 -5.36 -6.70
C SER A 128 7.19 -6.19 -7.06
N LEU A 129 6.86 -7.13 -6.18
CA LEU A 129 5.55 -7.74 -6.09
C LEU A 129 4.87 -7.16 -4.86
N MET A 130 3.68 -6.59 -5.05
CA MET A 130 2.82 -6.13 -3.97
C MET A 130 1.82 -7.23 -3.63
N GLY A 131 1.76 -7.58 -2.35
CA GLY A 131 0.82 -8.53 -1.78
C GLY A 131 -0.29 -7.78 -1.06
N VAL A 132 -1.52 -8.16 -1.37
CA VAL A 132 -2.74 -7.62 -0.77
C VAL A 132 -3.57 -8.77 -0.22
N PRO A 133 -3.42 -9.11 1.08
CA PRO A 133 -4.30 -10.06 1.73
C PRO A 133 -5.74 -9.59 1.65
N MET A 134 -6.60 -10.46 1.15
CA MET A 134 -8.01 -10.16 0.93
C MET A 134 -8.87 -10.47 2.15
N THR A 135 -8.23 -10.83 3.27
CA THR A 135 -8.87 -11.14 4.55
C THR A 135 -8.47 -10.07 5.56
N SER A 136 -9.32 -9.06 5.71
CA SER A 136 -9.11 -7.91 6.59
C SER A 136 -9.97 -8.05 7.85
N MET A 137 -9.43 -8.70 8.87
CA MET A 137 -10.09 -8.90 10.17
C MET A 137 -9.78 -7.78 11.16
N SER A 138 -8.69 -7.03 10.97
CA SER A 138 -8.47 -5.77 11.68
C SER A 138 -9.53 -4.73 11.29
N VAL A 139 -10.08 -4.06 12.30
CA VAL A 139 -11.08 -3.00 12.14
C VAL A 139 -10.61 -1.68 12.71
N GLY A 140 -10.67 -0.66 11.86
CA GLY A 140 -10.31 0.70 12.17
C GLY A 140 -11.50 1.60 12.48
N ASN A 141 -11.21 2.88 12.66
CA ASN A 141 -12.20 3.94 12.71
C ASN A 141 -11.71 5.25 12.08
N ILE A 142 -12.66 6.13 11.80
CA ILE A 142 -12.45 7.49 11.31
C ILE A 142 -13.22 8.44 12.22
N THR A 143 -12.54 9.39 12.82
CA THR A 143 -13.11 10.38 13.75
C THR A 143 -12.85 11.81 13.28
N LEU A 144 -13.54 12.76 13.90
CA LEU A 144 -13.33 14.18 13.61
C LEU A 144 -12.09 14.70 14.32
N ASN A 145 -11.26 15.44 13.59
CA ASN A 145 -10.20 16.25 14.17
C ASN A 145 -10.73 17.63 14.64
N SER A 146 -11.69 18.20 13.90
CA SER A 146 -12.31 19.49 14.23
C SER A 146 -13.74 19.59 13.69
N THR A 147 -14.37 20.76 13.89
CA THR A 147 -15.70 21.08 13.36
C THR A 147 -15.70 21.61 11.93
N LYS A 148 -14.53 21.86 11.33
CA LYS A 148 -14.42 22.42 9.98
C LYS A 148 -14.39 21.31 8.93
N MET A 149 -15.19 21.45 7.89
CA MET A 149 -15.20 20.54 6.74
C MET A 149 -13.87 20.50 5.97
N SER A 150 -13.04 21.54 6.11
CA SER A 150 -11.72 21.64 5.48
C SER A 150 -10.63 20.86 6.19
N ASP A 151 -10.85 20.49 7.46
CA ASP A 151 -9.83 19.86 8.28
C ASP A 151 -9.89 18.34 8.06
N LYS A 152 -8.73 17.72 7.88
CA LYS A 152 -8.67 16.27 7.61
C LYS A 152 -9.18 15.48 8.83
N PRO A 153 -9.91 14.38 8.62
CA PRO A 153 -10.33 13.52 9.72
C PRO A 153 -9.13 12.80 10.33
N VAL A 154 -9.30 12.28 11.54
CA VAL A 154 -8.34 11.37 12.14
C VAL A 154 -8.71 9.95 11.68
N VAL A 155 -7.78 9.26 11.03
CA VAL A 155 -7.99 7.91 10.50
C VAL A 155 -7.12 6.95 11.29
N HIS A 156 -7.73 5.93 11.88
CA HIS A 156 -7.06 4.87 12.62
C HIS A 156 -7.42 3.52 12.01
N PRO A 157 -6.67 3.03 11.01
CA PRO A 157 -6.97 1.76 10.33
C PRO A 157 -6.82 0.53 11.24
N HIS A 158 -5.98 0.63 12.29
CA HIS A 158 -5.63 -0.49 13.18
C HIS A 158 -5.16 -1.76 12.44
N TRP A 159 -4.43 -1.61 11.33
CA TRP A 159 -3.86 -2.72 10.58
C TRP A 159 -3.02 -3.66 11.47
N LEU A 160 -3.02 -4.95 11.14
CA LEU A 160 -2.24 -6.00 11.82
C LEU A 160 -2.53 -6.16 13.32
N THR A 161 -3.69 -5.68 13.79
CA THR A 161 -4.17 -5.97 15.15
C THR A 161 -4.79 -7.35 15.26
N SER A 162 -5.29 -7.93 14.16
CA SER A 162 -5.75 -9.31 14.11
C SER A 162 -4.60 -10.28 13.85
N THR A 163 -4.61 -11.42 14.53
CA THR A 163 -3.68 -12.54 14.27
C THR A 163 -3.84 -13.07 12.84
N THR A 164 -5.06 -13.10 12.31
CA THR A 164 -5.37 -13.57 10.95
C THR A 164 -4.66 -12.72 9.91
N ASP A 165 -4.81 -11.39 10.01
CA ASP A 165 -4.18 -10.44 9.10
C ASP A 165 -2.66 -10.60 9.07
N LEU A 166 -2.07 -10.80 10.25
CA LEU A 166 -0.63 -10.98 10.38
C LEU A 166 -0.15 -12.30 9.77
N GLU A 167 -0.79 -13.41 10.11
CA GLU A 167 -0.37 -14.73 9.62
C GLU A 167 -0.55 -14.87 8.11
N VAL A 168 -1.67 -14.37 7.55
CA VAL A 168 -1.91 -14.36 6.11
C VAL A 168 -0.89 -13.46 5.41
N SER A 169 -0.54 -12.30 5.99
CA SER A 169 0.49 -11.40 5.43
C SER A 169 1.87 -12.07 5.37
N ILE A 170 2.29 -12.77 6.43
CA ILE A 170 3.58 -13.47 6.47
C ILE A 170 3.63 -14.58 5.41
N ALA A 171 2.57 -15.39 5.30
CA ALA A 171 2.50 -16.46 4.32
C ALA A 171 2.47 -15.91 2.88
N SER A 172 1.78 -14.79 2.66
CA SER A 172 1.74 -14.08 1.38
C SER A 172 3.12 -13.54 0.98
N LEU A 173 3.89 -12.98 1.92
CA LEU A 173 5.24 -12.49 1.66
C LEU A 173 6.16 -13.64 1.24
N LYS A 174 6.08 -14.78 1.95
CA LYS A 174 6.81 -16.00 1.57
C LYS A 174 6.40 -16.53 0.19
N TYR A 175 5.12 -16.43 -0.16
CA TYR A 175 4.65 -16.81 -1.48
C TYR A 175 5.21 -15.91 -2.58
N MET A 176 5.25 -14.59 -2.36
CA MET A 176 5.86 -13.67 -3.32
C MET A 176 7.37 -13.90 -3.48
N ARG A 177 8.10 -14.26 -2.41
CA ARG A 177 9.49 -14.71 -2.53
C ARG A 177 9.64 -15.93 -3.41
N ARG A 178 8.78 -16.93 -3.23
CA ARG A 178 8.74 -18.12 -4.09
C ARG A 178 8.52 -17.80 -5.56
N ILE A 179 7.78 -16.72 -5.88
CA ILE A 179 7.64 -16.25 -7.28
C ILE A 179 8.99 -15.73 -7.81
N PHE A 180 9.71 -14.94 -7.02
CA PHE A 180 11.05 -14.45 -7.41
C PHE A 180 12.12 -15.54 -7.47
N GLU A 181 12.00 -16.61 -6.66
CA GLU A 181 12.88 -17.79 -6.69
C GLU A 181 12.71 -18.65 -7.96
N ASN A 182 11.70 -18.36 -8.80
CA ASN A 182 11.49 -19.11 -10.04
C ASN A 182 12.70 -18.93 -11.00
N PRO A 183 13.21 -20.00 -11.64
CA PRO A 183 14.33 -19.90 -12.58
C PRO A 183 14.13 -18.89 -13.72
N ALA A 184 12.89 -18.58 -14.10
CA ALA A 184 12.57 -17.55 -15.09
C ALA A 184 13.03 -16.13 -14.67
N MET A 185 13.22 -15.89 -13.37
CA MET A 185 13.64 -14.61 -12.82
C MET A 185 15.17 -14.44 -12.73
N GLU A 186 15.94 -15.53 -12.77
CA GLU A 186 17.41 -15.52 -12.71
C GLU A 186 18.08 -14.55 -13.72
N PRO A 187 17.67 -14.47 -15.00
CA PRO A 187 18.29 -13.51 -15.92
C PRO A 187 17.97 -12.04 -15.57
N ILE A 188 16.88 -11.79 -14.83
CA ILE A 188 16.32 -10.45 -14.57
C ILE A 188 16.87 -9.87 -13.25
N ILE A 189 16.93 -10.67 -12.19
CA ILE A 189 17.31 -10.23 -10.84
C ILE A 189 18.81 -9.92 -10.76
N ILE A 190 19.16 -8.95 -9.91
CA ILE A 190 20.52 -8.59 -9.53
C ILE A 190 20.69 -8.79 -8.03
N GLY A 191 21.44 -9.81 -7.63
CA GLY A 191 21.76 -10.07 -6.23
C GLY A 191 20.58 -10.59 -5.41
N ASP A 192 20.66 -10.38 -4.10
CA ASP A 192 19.66 -10.82 -3.14
C ASP A 192 18.45 -9.87 -3.08
N GLU A 193 17.42 -10.28 -2.32
CA GLU A 193 16.25 -9.46 -2.01
C GLU A 193 16.66 -8.09 -1.46
N PHE A 194 16.07 -7.02 -1.99
CA PHE A 194 16.32 -5.67 -1.52
C PHE A 194 15.43 -5.31 -0.32
N ALA A 195 14.13 -5.65 -0.37
CA ALA A 195 13.19 -5.37 0.72
C ALA A 195 12.13 -6.48 0.81
N PRO A 196 11.68 -6.87 2.03
CA PRO A 196 12.23 -6.46 3.32
C PRO A 196 13.67 -6.91 3.59
N GLY A 197 14.21 -7.82 2.77
CA GLY A 197 15.60 -8.26 2.84
C GLY A 197 15.71 -9.76 3.21
N PRO A 198 16.80 -10.43 2.79
CA PRO A 198 16.98 -11.87 2.98
C PRO A 198 17.12 -12.27 4.46
N GLU A 199 17.51 -11.34 5.33
CA GLU A 199 17.63 -11.54 6.77
C GLU A 199 16.29 -11.80 7.45
N ALA A 200 15.18 -11.34 6.85
CA ALA A 200 13.84 -11.64 7.34
C ALA A 200 13.41 -13.05 6.90
N ALA A 201 14.10 -14.10 7.32
CA ALA A 201 13.92 -15.46 6.78
C ALA A 201 12.86 -16.28 7.54
N THR A 202 12.85 -16.17 8.87
CA THR A 202 11.94 -16.90 9.74
C THR A 202 10.58 -16.22 9.83
N TRP A 203 9.58 -16.95 10.34
CA TRP A 203 8.24 -16.40 10.53
C TRP A 203 8.24 -15.14 11.42
N ALA A 204 9.01 -15.18 12.52
CA ALA A 204 9.12 -14.07 13.46
C ALA A 204 9.85 -12.86 12.88
N GLU A 205 10.87 -13.08 12.04
CA GLU A 205 11.59 -11.97 11.41
C GLU A 205 10.74 -11.31 10.31
N VAL A 206 9.98 -12.10 9.54
CA VAL A 206 9.01 -11.55 8.57
C VAL A 206 7.91 -10.77 9.28
N GLU A 207 7.39 -11.28 10.40
CA GLU A 207 6.45 -10.55 11.25
C GLU A 207 7.02 -9.19 11.68
N HIS A 208 8.25 -9.19 12.18
CA HIS A 208 8.93 -7.96 12.60
C HIS A 208 9.11 -6.99 11.43
N ALA A 209 9.57 -7.48 10.28
CA ALA A 209 9.76 -6.69 9.07
C ALA A 209 8.45 -6.09 8.55
N LEU A 210 7.35 -6.85 8.54
CA LEU A 210 6.03 -6.35 8.18
C LEU A 210 5.63 -5.21 9.11
N LYS A 211 5.63 -5.44 10.42
CA LYS A 211 5.24 -4.42 11.42
C LYS A 211 6.06 -3.13 11.28
N ASN A 212 7.36 -3.22 11.02
CA ASN A 212 8.22 -2.05 10.81
C ASN A 212 7.95 -1.34 9.47
N SER A 213 7.78 -2.10 8.39
CA SER A 213 7.48 -1.54 7.06
C SER A 213 6.17 -0.77 7.05
N PHE A 214 5.17 -1.25 7.79
CA PHE A 214 3.90 -0.54 7.97
C PHE A 214 4.02 0.75 8.77
N LEU A 215 4.84 0.77 9.83
CA LEU A 215 5.07 2.02 10.56
C LEU A 215 5.65 3.10 9.63
N MET A 216 6.60 2.72 8.76
CA MET A 216 7.17 3.66 7.78
C MET A 216 6.17 4.11 6.70
N PHE A 217 5.31 3.21 6.19
CA PHE A 217 4.30 3.57 5.19
C PHE A 217 3.15 4.40 5.80
N ALA A 218 2.71 4.05 7.01
CA ALA A 218 1.72 4.80 7.77
C ALA A 218 2.24 6.20 8.14
N GLU A 219 3.51 6.33 8.54
CA GLU A 219 4.16 7.64 8.75
C GLU A 219 4.18 8.45 7.46
N LYS A 220 4.58 7.88 6.32
CA LYS A 220 4.54 8.56 5.01
C LYS A 220 3.12 9.00 4.61
N ILE A 221 2.11 8.16 4.82
CA ILE A 221 0.70 8.53 4.56
C ILE A 221 0.27 9.68 5.48
N THR A 222 0.59 9.58 6.77
CA THR A 222 0.22 10.58 7.78
C THR A 222 0.93 11.91 7.51
N ASP A 223 2.20 11.87 7.12
CA ASP A 223 3.00 13.04 6.76
C ASP A 223 2.57 13.65 5.43
N ASN A 224 2.20 12.86 4.42
CA ASN A 224 1.60 13.39 3.18
C ASN A 224 0.23 14.04 3.47
N ILE A 225 -0.52 13.51 4.43
CA ILE A 225 -1.76 14.11 4.93
C ILE A 225 -1.47 15.44 5.66
N ILE A 226 -0.41 15.51 6.48
CA ILE A 226 -0.04 16.70 7.27
C ILE A 226 0.66 17.79 6.45
N ASN A 227 1.58 17.44 5.55
CA ASN A 227 2.38 18.41 4.80
C ASN A 227 1.56 19.16 3.74
N ASP A 228 0.52 18.51 3.21
CA ASP A 228 -0.44 19.14 2.30
C ASP A 228 -1.27 20.24 3.01
N GLN A 229 -1.38 20.20 4.35
CA GLN A 229 -2.03 21.25 5.16
C GLN A 229 -1.12 22.47 5.38
N LYS A 230 0.21 22.28 5.43
CA LYS A 230 1.17 23.38 5.58
C LYS A 230 1.45 24.12 4.28
N SER A 231 1.22 23.49 3.14
CA SER A 231 1.65 24.05 1.85
C SER A 231 0.83 25.26 1.42
N GLY A 232 -0.47 25.36 1.76
CA GLY A 232 -1.32 26.55 1.52
C GLY A 232 -1.29 27.14 0.10
N LYS A 233 -0.64 26.47 -0.86
CA LYS A 233 -0.39 26.94 -2.20
C LYS A 233 -1.46 26.32 -3.06
N LYS A 234 -2.44 27.14 -3.44
CA LYS A 234 -3.12 26.98 -4.72
C LYS A 234 -2.03 26.67 -5.75
N LYS A 235 -1.98 25.44 -6.27
CA LYS A 235 -1.30 25.20 -7.54
C LYS A 235 -2.11 25.96 -8.58
N GLY A 236 -1.71 27.21 -8.81
CA GLY A 236 -2.12 27.96 -9.99
C GLY A 236 -1.60 27.21 -11.19
N HIS A 237 -2.52 26.63 -11.96
CA HIS A 237 -2.36 26.61 -13.40
C HIS A 237 -2.34 28.07 -13.84
N ASP A 238 -1.16 28.61 -14.12
CA ASP A 238 -0.90 29.72 -15.06
C ASP A 238 0.56 30.17 -14.92
N GLU A 239 1.45 29.44 -15.59
CA GLU A 239 2.53 30.08 -16.33
C GLU A 239 2.56 29.41 -17.71
N LEU A 240 1.64 29.87 -18.55
CA LEU A 240 1.74 29.76 -19.99
C LEU A 240 3.15 30.21 -20.38
N ARG A 241 3.92 29.27 -20.94
CA ARG A 241 5.08 29.55 -21.79
C ARG A 241 4.71 30.69 -22.74
N THR A 242 5.24 31.86 -22.47
CA THR A 242 5.47 32.85 -23.50
C THR A 242 6.73 32.41 -24.24
N ASP A 243 6.61 32.42 -25.57
CA ASP A 243 7.70 32.55 -26.55
C ASP A 243 8.19 31.24 -27.20
N LEU A 244 7.62 31.04 -28.40
CA LEU A 244 8.11 30.34 -29.61
C LEU A 244 8.29 28.82 -29.58
#